data_AF-A0A2M7C4N6-F1
#
_entry.id   AF-A0A2M7C4N6-F1
#
_cell.length_a   1.000
_cell.length_b   1.000
_cell.length_c   1.000
_cell.angle_alpha   90.00
_cell.angle_beta   90.00
_cell.angle_gamma   90.00
#
_symmetry.space_group_name_H-M   'P 1'
#
loop_
_entity.id
_entity.type
_entity.pdbx_description
1 polymer ?
#
loop_
_entity_poly.entity_id
_entity_poly.type
_entity_poly.pdbx_seq_one_letter_code
_entity_poly.pdbx_strand_id
1 'polypeptide(L)' 'MTILSASLVLHIFSGIGVPVSLSQAVVGAVLGVGLVKGAKTVSYGKIIVIFAGWVVTLAGTVLFSFLICKAYYRFFI' A
#
# COMPACT_ATOMS: atom_id res chain seq x y z
N MET A 1 -5.66 0.96 -18.94
CA MET A 1 -4.81 -0.23 -18.76
C MET A 1 -4.44 -0.47 -17.31
N THR A 2 -3.82 0.48 -16.60
CA THR A 2 -3.42 0.30 -15.19
C THR A 2 -4.57 -0.08 -14.24
N ILE A 3 -5.71 0.61 -14.33
CA ILE A 3 -6.89 0.34 -13.48
C ILE A 3 -7.51 -1.03 -13.80
N LEU A 4 -7.50 -1.43 -15.07
CA LEU A 4 -7.99 -2.76 -15.49
C LEU A 4 -7.12 -3.86 -14.88
N SER A 5 -5.79 -3.73 -14.98
CA SER A 5 -4.85 -4.68 -14.36
C SER A 5 -4.99 -4.74 -12.84
N ALA A 6 -5.11 -3.58 -12.17
CA ALA A 6 -5.32 -3.55 -10.73
C ALA A 6 -6.67 -4.17 -10.33
N SER A 7 -7.75 -3.86 -11.05
CA SER A 7 -9.09 -4.41 -10.80
C SER A 7 -9.15 -5.92 -11.00
N LEU A 8 -8.50 -6.45 -12.04
CA LEU A 8 -8.44 -7.88 -12.28
C LEU A 8 -7.74 -8.62 -11.13
N VAL A 9 -6.59 -8.10 -10.67
CA VAL A 9 -5.88 -8.65 -9.53
C VAL A 9 -6.76 -8.63 -8.28
N LEU A 10 -7.37 -7.49 -7.97
CA LEU A 10 -8.23 -7.36 -6.80
C LEU A 10 -9.45 -8.28 -6.87
N HIS A 11 -10.04 -8.48 -8.04
CA HIS A 11 -11.16 -9.38 -8.23
C HIS A 11 -10.76 -10.83 -7.92
N ILE A 12 -9.61 -11.29 -8.41
CA ILE A 12 -9.09 -12.63 -8.13
C ILE A 12 -8.85 -12.80 -6.62
N PHE A 13 -8.15 -11.86 -5.98
CA PHE A 13 -7.85 -11.95 -4.55
C PHE A 13 -9.09 -11.83 -3.67
N SER A 14 -10.08 -11.03 -4.09
CA SER A 14 -11.39 -10.95 -3.44
C SER A 14 -12.11 -12.30 -3.50
N GLY A 15 -12.06 -13.00 -4.63
CA GLY A 15 -12.62 -14.35 -4.77
C GLY A 15 -11.92 -15.40 -3.88
N ILE A 16 -10.64 -15.19 -3.56
CA ILE A 16 -9.86 -16.05 -2.64
C ILE A 16 -10.05 -15.63 -1.17
N GLY A 17 -10.74 -14.51 -0.90
CA GLY A 17 -10.99 -13.99 0.45
C GLY A 17 -9.77 -13.33 1.11
N VAL A 18 -8.72 -13.02 0.34
CA VAL A 18 -7.52 -12.36 0.86
C VAL A 18 -7.66 -10.85 0.68
N PRO A 19 -7.61 -10.06 1.77
CA PRO A 19 -7.68 -8.61 1.67
C PRO A 19 -6.36 -8.06 1.09
N VAL A 20 -6.45 -7.40 -0.07
CA VAL A 20 -5.30 -6.80 -0.75
C VAL A 20 -5.46 -5.29 -0.84
N SER A 21 -4.35 -4.56 -0.71
CA SER A 21 -4.32 -3.10 -0.80
C SER A 21 -4.47 -2.62 -2.26
N LEU A 22 -5.55 -1.90 -2.55
CA LEU A 22 -5.79 -1.26 -3.85
C LEU A 22 -4.66 -0.28 -4.22
N SER A 23 -4.16 0.49 -3.26
CA SER A 23 -3.07 1.45 -3.51
C SER A 23 -1.81 0.76 -4.02
N GLN A 24 -1.45 -0.39 -3.45
CA GLN A 24 -0.30 -1.17 -3.90
C GLN A 24 -0.52 -1.80 -5.29
N ALA A 25 -1.73 -2.33 -5.54
CA ALA A 25 -2.08 -2.89 -6.84
C ALA A 25 -1.99 -1.84 -7.97
N VAL A 26 -2.48 -0.62 -7.74
CA VAL A 26 -2.39 0.47 -8.71
C VAL A 26 -0.94 0.92 -8.94
N VAL A 27 -0.15 1.08 -7.87
CA VAL A 27 1.28 1.45 -7.99
C VAL A 27 2.05 0.39 -8.78
N GLY A 28 1.81 -0.90 -8.51
CA GLY A 28 2.41 -2.00 -9.27
C GLY A 28 2.01 -1.99 -10.74
N ALA A 29 0.74 -1.74 -11.06
CA ALA A 29 0.26 -1.64 -12.43
C ALA A 29 0.88 -0.44 -13.19
N VAL A 30 1.00 0.73 -12.53
CA VAL A 30 1.67 1.92 -13.09
C VAL A 30 3.15 1.64 -13.34
N LEU A 31 3.82 0.96 -12.41
CA LEU A 31 5.21 0.54 -12.56
C LEU A 31 5.41 -0.40 -13.74
N GLY A 32 4.56 -1.42 -13.88
CA GLY A 32 4.60 -2.34 -15.03
C GLY A 32 4.48 -1.62 -16.37
N VAL A 33 3.55 -0.65 -16.48
CA VAL A 33 3.42 0.17 -17.70
C VAL A 33 4.66 1.04 -17.94
N GLY A 34 5.24 1.62 -16.88
CA GLY A 34 6.49 2.38 -16.98
C GLY A 34 7.67 1.53 -17.46
N LEU A 35 7.79 0.29 -16.97
CA LEU A 35 8.84 -0.63 -17.40
C LEU A 35 8.70 -1.01 -18.87
N VAL A 36 7.48 -1.28 -19.35
CA VAL A 36 7.22 -1.57 -20.78
C VAL A 36 7.56 -0.38 -21.69
N LYS A 37 7.30 0.86 -21.22
CA LYS A 37 7.68 2.09 -21.95
C LYS A 37 9.18 2.43 -21.86
N GLY A 38 9.94 1.67 -21.08
CA GLY A 38 11.38 1.82 -20.91
C GLY A 38 11.78 2.24 -19.50
N ALA A 39 12.77 1.55 -18.94
CA ALA A 39 13.24 1.73 -17.56
C ALA A 39 13.71 3.16 -17.22
N LYS A 40 14.09 3.97 -18.22
CA LYS A 40 14.45 5.39 -18.02
C LYS A 40 13.25 6.30 -17.73
N THR A 41 12.04 5.87 -18.06
CA THR A 41 10.81 6.62 -17.79
C THR A 41 10.34 6.44 -16.33
N VAL A 42 10.88 5.44 -15.63
CA VAL A 42 10.54 5.12 -14.25
C VAL A 42 11.42 5.90 -13.29
N SER A 43 10.81 6.67 -12.40
CA SER A 43 11.53 7.41 -11.37
C SER A 43 11.70 6.56 -10.11
N TYR A 44 12.85 5.88 -9.99
CA TYR A 44 13.16 5.03 -8.83
C TYR A 44 13.12 5.77 -7.50
N GLY A 45 13.52 7.04 -7.47
CA GLY A 45 13.42 7.88 -6.27
C GLY A 45 11.98 8.00 -5.75
N LYS A 46 10.99 8.16 -6.65
CA LYS A 46 9.57 8.21 -6.25
C LYS A 46 9.08 6.87 -5.71
N ILE A 47 9.55 5.75 -6.27
CA ILE A 47 9.18 4.41 -5.79
C ILE A 47 9.66 4.22 -4.35
N ILE A 48 10.92 4.58 -4.07
CA ILE A 48 11.51 4.45 -2.73
C ILE A 48 10.72 5.27 -1.72
N VAL A 49 10.32 6.50 -2.08
CA VAL A 49 9.49 7.35 -1.20
C VAL A 49 8.12 6.71 -0.94
N ILE A 50 7.47 6.14 -1.95
CA ILE A 50 6.19 5.43 -1.79
C ILE A 50 6.36 4.24 -0.83
N PHE A 51 7.42 3.45 -1.04
CA PHE A 51 7.69 2.27 -0.22
C PHE A 51 8.02 2.65 1.24
N ALA A 52 8.83 3.70 1.44
CA ALA A 52 9.10 4.26 2.75
C ALA A 52 7.81 4.75 3.42
N GLY A 53 6.91 5.39 2.67
CA GLY A 53 5.60 5.81 3.14
C GLY A 53 4.73 4.65 3.65
N TRP A 54 4.78 3.48 3.00
CA TRP A 54 4.07 2.29 3.48
C TRP A 54 4.62 1.78 4.82
N VAL A 55 5.95 1.73 4.96
CA VAL A 55 6.60 1.29 6.21
C VAL A 55 6.32 2.26 7.34
N VAL A 56 6.44 3.56 7.09
CA VAL A 56 6.16 4.62 8.08
C VAL A 56 4.69 4.58 8.50
N THR A 57 3.76 4.36 7.56
CA THR A 57 2.33 4.22 7.89
C THR A 57 2.10 3.05 8.83
N LEU A 58 2.66 1.86 8.56
CA LEU A 58 2.54 0.70 9.46
C LEU A 58 3.08 1.01 10.86
N ALA A 59 4.30 1.54 10.95
CA ALA A 59 4.92 1.88 12.22
C ALA A 59 4.10 2.93 13.00
N GLY A 60 3.62 3.96 12.29
CA GLY A 60 2.76 5.00 12.84
C GLY A 60 1.44 4.44 13.36
N THR A 61 0.78 3.56 12.61
CA THR A 61 -0.49 2.93 13.04
C THR A 61 -0.30 2.08 14.28
N VAL A 62 0.77 1.28 14.36
CA VAL A 62 1.06 0.46 15.55
C VAL A 62 1.30 1.34 16.77
N LEU A 63 2.14 2.36 16.65
CA LEU A 63 2.44 3.28 17.74
C LEU A 63 1.18 4.03 18.20
N PHE A 64 0.40 4.55 17.25
CA PHE A 64 -0.81 5.30 17.54
C PHE A 64 -1.88 4.45 18.22
N SER A 65 -2.10 3.22 17.73
CA SER A 65 -3.03 2.27 18.34
C SER A 65 -2.62 1.91 19.77
N PHE A 66 -1.32 1.67 20.00
CA PHE A 66 -0.79 1.40 21.33
C PHE A 66 -1.00 2.57 22.30
N LEU A 67 -0.71 3.80 21.87
CA LEU A 67 -0.89 5.00 22.70
C LEU A 67 -2.35 5.22 23.08
N ILE A 68 -3.28 5.07 22.13
CA ILE A 68 -4.71 5.17 22.40
C ILE A 68 -5.16 4.11 23.40
N CYS A 69 -4.76 2.85 23.17
CA CYS A 69 -5.16 1.75 24.04
C CYS A 69 -4.63 1.98 25.47
N LYS A 70 -3.37 2.38 25.62
CA LYS A 70 -2.78 2.73 26.92
C LYS A 70 -3.49 3.91 27.60
N ALA A 71 -3.86 4.94 26.85
CA ALA A 71 -4.58 6.09 27.38
C ALA A 71 -5.98 5.69 27.88
N TYR A 72 -6.70 4.87 27.10
CA TYR A 72 -8.00 4.33 27.48
C TYR A 72 -7.91 3.51 28.78
N TYR A 73 -6.96 2.57 28.86
CA TYR A 73 -6.75 1.75 30.06
C TYR A 73 -6.39 2.57 31.30
N ARG A 74 -5.68 3.70 31.16
CA ARG A 74 -5.30 4.55 32.30
C ARG A 74 -6.43 5.45 32.80
N PHE A 75 -7.44 5.71 31.97
CA PHE A 75 -8.53 6.63 32.30
C PHE A 75 -9.77 5.92 32.83
N PHE A 76 -10.06 4.70 32.36
CA PHE A 76 -11.28 3.96 32.71
C PHE A 76 -11.08 2.79 33.69
N ILE A 77 -9.84 2.32 33.87
CA ILE A 77 -9.45 1.28 34.84
C ILE A 77 -8.42 1.90 35.79
#